data_AF-A0A7R9S6J2-F1
#
_entry.id   AF-A0A7R9S6J2-F1
#
_cell.length_a   1.000
_cell.length_b   1.000
_cell.length_c   1.000
_cell.angle_alpha   90.00
_cell.angle_beta   90.00
_cell.angle_gamma   90.00
#
_symmetry.space_group_name_H-M   'P 1'
#
loop_
_entity.id
_entity.type
_entity.pdbx_description
1 polymer ?
#
loop_
_entity_poly.entity_id
_entity_poly.type
_entity_poly.pdbx_seq_one_letter_code
_entity_poly.pdbx_strand_id
1 'polypeptide(L)'
;QQMSDIVGTPIRPTEESTLADMLELGIQKHVTKLQEISVLATKEYALEKGLKKMQDEWQGVKFELLPYKETGVDILTALDDIQVMLDDHILKTQTMRGSPFIKAIEQPMKLWEEKLLSLQDILDAWINCQSSWMYLEPIFGYEDILKQMPVEGRKFVRVNKVFREIMAKAKAQPLVLEATEQSNILEKLQESNALLDDIQRGLNDYLEKKRLVFPRFFFLSNDELLEILSETKDPTRVQPHIKKCFEGINRLQFTKSDHISAIISIQKEVVPLVTNIDPSE
;
A
#
# COMPACT_ATOMS: atom_id res chain seq x y z
N GLN A 1 -28.28 33.32 18.48
CA GLN A 1 -28.38 34.41 17.48
C GLN A 1 -29.67 34.31 16.68
N GLN A 2 -29.88 33.28 15.84
CA GLN A 2 -31.10 33.18 15.02
C GLN A 2 -32.42 33.27 15.80
N MET A 3 -32.51 32.62 16.98
CA MET A 3 -33.70 32.74 17.84
C MET A 3 -33.88 34.16 18.40
N SER A 4 -32.78 34.82 18.76
CA SER A 4 -32.76 36.21 19.26
C SER A 4 -33.21 37.21 18.19
N ASP A 5 -32.81 36.99 16.94
CA ASP A 5 -33.19 37.84 15.80
C ASP A 5 -34.69 37.72 15.47
N ILE A 6 -35.29 36.54 15.68
CA ILE A 6 -36.74 36.31 15.45
C ILE A 6 -37.60 36.94 16.54
N VAL A 7 -37.14 36.89 17.80
CA VAL A 7 -37.87 37.42 18.95
C VAL A 7 -37.60 38.92 19.14
N GLY A 8 -36.58 39.48 18.48
CA GLY A 8 -36.23 40.90 18.53
C GLY A 8 -35.57 41.33 19.84
N THR A 9 -35.26 40.37 20.72
CA THR A 9 -34.56 40.57 21.99
C THR A 9 -33.43 39.54 22.13
N PRO A 10 -32.30 39.90 22.76
CA PRO A 10 -31.16 39.00 22.92
C PRO A 10 -31.49 37.85 23.89
N ILE A 11 -31.95 36.72 23.34
CA ILE A 11 -32.10 35.48 24.11
C ILE A 11 -30.71 34.91 24.43
N ARG A 12 -30.31 34.99 25.69
CA ARG A 12 -29.05 34.40 26.24
C ARG A 12 -29.37 33.60 27.50
N PRO A 13 -29.80 32.34 27.37
CA PRO A 13 -30.09 31.51 28.53
C PRO A 13 -28.79 31.24 29.30
N THR A 14 -28.82 31.45 30.61
CA THR A 14 -27.81 31.04 31.60
C THR A 14 -28.33 29.83 32.37
N GLU A 15 -27.46 29.19 33.17
CA GLU A 15 -27.87 28.08 34.05
C GLU A 15 -28.95 28.48 35.08
N GLU A 16 -29.09 29.79 35.36
CA GLU A 16 -30.08 30.36 36.28
C GLU A 16 -31.40 30.78 35.58
N SER A 17 -31.46 30.72 34.25
CA SER A 17 -32.63 31.18 33.49
C SER A 17 -33.85 30.30 33.73
N THR A 18 -34.99 30.92 34.01
CA THR A 18 -36.24 30.23 34.32
C THR A 18 -37.21 30.23 33.14
N LEU A 19 -38.23 29.35 33.20
CA LEU A 19 -39.31 29.33 32.21
C LEU A 19 -40.10 30.65 32.20
N ALA A 20 -40.23 31.30 33.36
CA ALA A 20 -40.93 32.58 33.48
C ALA A 20 -40.23 33.67 32.64
N ASP A 21 -38.90 33.74 32.71
CA ASP A 21 -38.09 34.69 31.93
C ASP A 21 -38.31 34.49 30.41
N MET A 22 -38.45 33.24 29.99
CA MET A 22 -38.71 32.86 28.58
C MET A 22 -40.14 33.22 28.13
N LEU A 23 -41.12 33.18 29.03
CA LEU A 23 -42.50 33.60 28.75
C LEU A 23 -42.61 35.13 28.68
N GLU A 24 -41.91 35.85 29.56
CA GLU A 24 -41.83 37.32 29.54
C GLU A 24 -41.21 37.86 28.26
N LEU A 25 -40.22 37.15 27.71
CA LEU A 25 -39.62 37.44 26.39
C LEU A 25 -40.57 37.22 25.21
N GLY A 26 -41.80 36.71 25.43
CA GLY A 26 -42.82 36.60 24.39
C GLY A 26 -42.55 35.50 23.36
N ILE A 27 -41.68 34.54 23.70
CA ILE A 27 -41.23 33.43 22.85
C ILE A 27 -42.41 32.59 22.33
N GLN A 28 -43.50 32.51 23.12
CA GLN A 28 -44.77 31.86 22.78
C GLN A 28 -45.42 32.38 21.47
N LYS A 29 -45.14 33.62 21.06
CA LYS A 29 -45.68 34.20 19.81
C LYS A 29 -44.93 33.72 18.56
N HIS A 30 -43.76 33.12 18.74
CA HIS A 30 -42.85 32.72 17.65
C HIS A 30 -42.57 31.21 17.63
N VAL A 31 -43.36 30.41 18.36
CA VAL A 31 -43.13 28.96 18.57
C VAL A 31 -42.87 28.22 17.26
N THR A 32 -43.68 28.41 16.22
CA THR A 32 -43.50 27.73 14.93
C THR A 32 -42.12 27.98 14.32
N LYS A 33 -41.68 29.25 14.30
CA LYS A 33 -40.38 29.63 13.74
C LYS A 33 -39.21 29.15 14.60
N LEU A 34 -39.39 29.15 15.91
CA LEU A 34 -38.38 28.63 16.85
C LEU A 34 -38.27 27.12 16.79
N GLN A 35 -39.38 26.43 16.53
CA GLN A 35 -39.41 24.98 16.32
C GLN A 35 -38.66 24.60 15.04
N GLU A 36 -38.80 25.36 13.95
CA GLU A 36 -37.98 25.18 12.74
C GLU A 36 -36.48 25.29 13.04
N ILE A 37 -36.06 26.34 13.78
CA ILE A 37 -34.65 26.49 14.21
C ILE A 37 -34.22 25.30 15.08
N SER A 38 -35.08 24.86 16.01
CA SER A 38 -34.77 23.72 16.88
C SER A 38 -34.56 22.43 16.09
N VAL A 39 -35.37 22.18 15.06
CA VAL A 39 -35.22 21.02 14.18
C VAL A 39 -33.91 21.12 13.38
N LEU A 40 -33.61 22.29 12.81
CA LEU A 40 -32.35 22.54 12.10
C LEU A 40 -31.14 22.28 13.01
N ALA A 41 -31.12 22.88 14.20
CA ALA A 41 -30.04 22.73 15.17
C ALA A 41 -29.86 21.27 15.61
N THR A 42 -30.95 20.53 15.79
CA THR A 42 -30.89 19.09 16.15
C THR A 42 -30.25 18.27 15.02
N LYS A 43 -30.56 18.59 13.76
CA LYS A 43 -29.98 17.89 12.59
C LYS A 43 -28.52 18.28 12.37
N GLU A 44 -28.16 19.55 12.54
CA GLU A 44 -26.76 20.02 12.50
C GLU A 44 -25.92 19.32 13.57
N TYR A 45 -26.41 19.29 14.82
CA TYR A 45 -25.71 18.63 15.92
C TYR A 45 -25.52 17.12 15.69
N ALA A 46 -26.50 16.45 15.06
CA ALA A 46 -26.36 15.05 14.70
C ALA A 46 -25.23 14.81 13.68
N LEU A 47 -25.07 15.71 12.71
CA LEU A 47 -23.98 15.64 11.74
C LEU A 47 -22.62 15.95 12.40
N GLU A 48 -22.56 16.96 13.26
CA GLU A 48 -21.34 17.30 14.01
C GLU A 48 -20.88 16.14 14.90
N LYS A 49 -21.82 15.51 15.62
CA LYS A 49 -21.53 14.32 16.42
C LYS A 49 -21.06 13.15 15.56
N GLY A 50 -21.61 12.99 14.36
CA GLY A 50 -21.16 12.00 13.39
C GLY A 50 -19.71 12.23 12.94
N LEU A 51 -19.34 13.47 12.62
CA LEU A 51 -17.95 13.84 12.29
C LEU A 51 -17.00 13.48 13.41
N LYS A 52 -17.32 13.96 14.62
CA LYS A 52 -16.48 13.79 15.78
C LYS A 52 -16.28 12.31 16.10
N LYS A 53 -17.35 11.51 15.99
CA LYS A 53 -17.26 10.06 16.16
C LYS A 53 -16.28 9.42 15.17
N MET A 54 -16.36 9.76 13.88
CA MET A 54 -15.40 9.25 12.89
C MET A 54 -13.97 9.68 13.24
N GLN A 55 -13.76 10.94 13.59
CA GLN A 55 -12.44 11.46 13.97
C GLN A 55 -11.87 10.74 15.21
N ASP A 56 -12.68 10.50 16.23
CA ASP A 56 -12.29 9.81 17.46
C ASP A 56 -11.94 8.34 17.19
N GLU A 57 -12.68 7.67 16.29
CA GLU A 57 -12.39 6.29 15.88
C GLU A 57 -11.00 6.17 15.23
N TRP A 58 -10.57 7.17 14.44
CA TRP A 58 -9.24 7.18 13.82
C TRP A 58 -8.07 7.45 14.78
N GLN A 59 -8.31 8.04 15.95
CA GLN A 59 -7.21 8.37 16.89
C GLN A 59 -6.48 7.12 17.43
N GLY A 60 -7.13 5.96 17.42
CA GLY A 60 -6.56 4.70 17.90
C GLY A 60 -5.99 3.80 16.80
N VAL A 61 -6.23 4.11 15.53
CA VAL A 61 -5.91 3.21 14.41
C VAL A 61 -4.42 3.28 14.11
N LYS A 62 -3.75 2.13 14.15
CA LYS A 62 -2.32 1.99 13.94
C LYS A 62 -2.03 1.01 12.82
N PHE A 63 -0.99 1.30 12.05
CA PHE A 63 -0.38 0.32 11.18
C PHE A 63 0.26 -0.81 11.98
N GLU A 64 0.05 -2.03 11.53
CA GLU A 64 0.83 -3.17 11.96
C GLU A 64 2.03 -3.33 11.04
N LEU A 65 3.23 -3.43 11.62
CA LEU A 65 4.47 -3.60 10.88
C LEU A 65 5.17 -4.89 11.30
N LEU A 66 5.59 -5.68 10.33
CA LEU A 66 6.36 -6.91 10.57
C LEU A 66 7.69 -6.90 9.82
N PRO A 67 8.78 -7.42 10.42
CA PRO A 67 10.07 -7.54 9.74
C PRO A 67 9.98 -8.36 8.45
N TYR A 68 10.48 -7.82 7.34
CA TYR A 68 10.57 -8.53 6.07
C TYR A 68 11.93 -9.20 5.90
N LYS A 69 11.97 -10.53 6.11
CA LYS A 69 13.18 -11.37 5.98
C LYS A 69 14.37 -10.76 6.75
N GLU A 70 15.58 -10.85 6.20
CA GLU A 70 16.81 -10.26 6.77
C GLU A 70 17.15 -8.89 6.13
N THR A 71 16.16 -8.19 5.58
CA THR A 71 16.38 -6.91 4.87
C THR A 71 16.57 -5.71 5.80
N GLY A 72 16.17 -5.85 7.07
CA GLY A 72 16.12 -4.76 8.05
C GLY A 72 15.01 -3.74 7.81
N VAL A 73 14.00 -4.06 7.00
CA VAL A 73 12.80 -3.24 6.75
C VAL A 73 11.59 -3.94 7.33
N ASP A 74 10.75 -3.20 8.06
CA ASP A 74 9.42 -3.70 8.44
C ASP A 74 8.40 -3.27 7.39
N ILE A 75 7.52 -4.19 7.00
CA ILE A 75 6.47 -3.97 6.00
C ILE A 75 5.10 -3.85 6.67
N LEU A 76 4.18 -3.12 6.04
CA LEU A 76 2.80 -3.02 6.48
C LEU A 76 2.08 -4.37 6.32
N THR A 77 1.32 -4.77 7.33
CA THR A 77 0.47 -5.97 7.32
C THR A 77 -0.92 -5.67 7.84
N ALA A 78 -1.87 -6.59 7.63
CA ALA A 78 -3.23 -6.51 8.17
C ALA A 78 -3.95 -5.17 7.84
N LEU A 79 -3.88 -4.73 6.59
CA LEU A 79 -4.47 -3.45 6.15
C LEU A 79 -5.98 -3.54 5.85
N ASP A 80 -6.54 -4.75 5.76
CA ASP A 80 -7.93 -4.97 5.34
C ASP A 80 -8.95 -4.19 6.20
N ASP A 81 -8.80 -4.24 7.52
CA ASP A 81 -9.69 -3.54 8.46
C ASP A 81 -9.56 -2.01 8.32
N ILE A 82 -8.36 -1.51 8.05
CA ILE A 82 -8.10 -0.09 7.82
C ILE A 82 -8.77 0.36 6.52
N GLN A 83 -8.65 -0.42 5.44
CA GLN A 83 -9.29 -0.12 4.15
C GLN A 83 -10.82 -0.16 4.26
N VAL A 84 -11.38 -1.15 4.95
CA VAL A 84 -12.83 -1.25 5.18
C VAL A 84 -13.34 -0.05 5.99
N MET A 85 -12.64 0.34 7.06
CA MET A 85 -13.00 1.52 7.85
C MET A 85 -12.92 2.80 6.99
N LEU A 86 -11.89 2.91 6.15
CA LEU A 86 -11.68 4.05 5.28
C LEU A 86 -12.82 4.22 4.26
N ASP A 87 -13.17 3.16 3.55
CA ASP A 87 -14.23 3.17 2.54
C ASP A 87 -15.59 3.53 3.16
N ASP A 88 -15.91 2.95 4.32
CA ASP A 88 -17.13 3.25 5.06
C ASP A 88 -17.17 4.72 5.54
N HIS A 89 -16.04 5.25 6.04
CA HIS A 89 -15.96 6.63 6.49
C HIS A 89 -15.99 7.64 5.34
N ILE A 90 -15.43 7.31 4.17
CA ILE A 90 -15.57 8.11 2.95
C ILE A 90 -17.04 8.18 2.54
N LEU A 91 -17.72 7.03 2.44
CA LEU A 91 -19.13 6.95 2.04
C LEU A 91 -20.05 7.71 3.02
N LYS A 92 -19.82 7.54 4.32
CA LYS A 92 -20.55 8.26 5.37
C LYS A 92 -20.33 9.77 5.25
N THR A 93 -19.10 10.21 5.07
CA THR A 93 -18.77 11.64 4.94
C THR A 93 -19.45 12.25 3.71
N GLN A 94 -19.41 11.57 2.57
CA GLN A 94 -20.10 12.00 1.33
C GLN A 94 -21.62 12.09 1.52
N THR A 95 -22.21 11.09 2.18
CA THR A 95 -23.64 11.08 2.51
C THR A 95 -24.03 12.25 3.42
N MET A 96 -23.20 12.53 4.44
CA MET A 96 -23.41 13.65 5.36
C MET A 96 -23.27 15.01 4.66
N ARG A 97 -22.33 15.15 3.71
CA ARG A 97 -22.19 16.35 2.87
C ARG A 97 -23.39 16.61 1.98
N GLY A 98 -24.07 15.57 1.51
CA GLY A 98 -25.31 15.69 0.74
C GLY A 98 -26.51 16.18 1.55
N SER A 99 -26.38 16.30 2.89
CA SER A 99 -27.46 16.75 3.76
C SER A 99 -27.75 18.25 3.59
N PRO A 100 -29.04 18.67 3.53
CA PRO A 100 -29.39 20.09 3.49
C PRO A 100 -29.02 20.84 4.79
N PHE A 101 -28.70 20.12 5.87
CA PHE A 101 -28.32 20.67 7.17
C PHE A 101 -26.80 20.79 7.36
N ILE A 102 -25.99 20.64 6.30
CA ILE A 102 -24.53 20.63 6.41
C ILE A 102 -23.91 22.01 6.66
N LYS A 103 -24.65 23.09 6.37
CA LYS A 103 -24.12 24.45 6.22
C LYS A 103 -23.22 24.93 7.36
N ALA A 104 -23.57 24.64 8.61
CA ALA A 104 -22.78 25.06 9.78
C ALA A 104 -21.42 24.35 9.91
N ILE A 105 -21.29 23.13 9.37
CA ILE A 105 -20.12 22.26 9.50
C ILE A 105 -19.52 21.86 8.14
N GLU A 106 -19.91 22.55 7.07
CA GLU A 106 -19.52 22.22 5.69
C GLU A 106 -18.01 22.26 5.50
N GLN A 107 -17.33 23.28 6.06
CA GLN A 107 -15.88 23.41 5.98
C GLN A 107 -15.15 22.29 6.73
N PRO A 108 -15.45 22.02 8.03
CA PRO A 108 -14.91 20.85 8.73
C PRO A 108 -15.13 19.52 7.98
N MET A 109 -16.32 19.31 7.41
CA MET A 109 -16.61 18.09 6.65
C MET A 109 -15.81 17.97 5.38
N LYS A 110 -15.65 19.08 4.64
CA LYS A 110 -14.86 19.10 3.42
C LYS A 110 -13.40 18.77 3.70
N LEU A 111 -12.81 19.39 4.73
CA LEU A 111 -11.42 19.09 5.14
C LEU A 111 -11.25 17.64 5.58
N TRP A 112 -12.24 17.09 6.26
CA TRP A 112 -12.23 15.69 6.68
C TRP A 112 -12.33 14.74 5.48
N GLU A 113 -13.21 15.02 4.52
CA GLU A 113 -13.31 14.25 3.29
C GLU A 113 -12.00 14.28 2.49
N GLU A 114 -11.41 15.47 2.30
CA GLU A 114 -10.11 15.63 1.62
C GLU A 114 -9.02 14.81 2.32
N LYS A 115 -9.03 14.77 3.67
CA LYS A 115 -8.09 13.97 4.45
C LYS A 115 -8.29 12.47 4.22
N LEU A 116 -9.53 11.97 4.21
CA LEU A 116 -9.82 10.56 3.97
C LEU A 116 -9.49 10.14 2.53
N LEU A 117 -9.81 10.96 1.53
CA LEU A 117 -9.47 10.69 0.13
C LEU A 117 -7.95 10.68 -0.07
N SER A 118 -7.23 11.65 0.50
CA SER A 118 -5.77 11.65 0.47
C SER A 118 -5.17 10.42 1.16
N LEU A 119 -5.77 9.95 2.24
CA LEU A 119 -5.35 8.72 2.92
C LEU A 119 -5.55 7.50 2.01
N GLN A 120 -6.66 7.43 1.27
CA GLN A 120 -6.92 6.35 0.31
C GLN A 120 -5.85 6.32 -0.79
N ASP A 121 -5.59 7.46 -1.42
CA ASP A 121 -4.55 7.58 -2.46
C ASP A 121 -3.16 7.16 -1.93
N ILE A 122 -2.83 7.54 -0.69
CA ILE A 122 -1.56 7.16 -0.05
C ILE A 122 -1.51 5.65 0.19
N LEU A 123 -2.57 5.06 0.75
CA LEU A 123 -2.61 3.62 1.03
C LEU A 123 -2.47 2.79 -0.25
N ASP A 124 -3.20 3.14 -1.30
CA ASP A 124 -3.13 2.44 -2.58
C ASP A 124 -1.73 2.51 -3.19
N ALA A 125 -1.13 3.71 -3.20
CA ALA A 125 0.23 3.90 -3.67
C ALA A 125 1.26 3.14 -2.82
N TRP A 126 1.06 3.07 -1.50
CA TRP A 126 1.96 2.39 -0.57
C TRP A 126 1.88 0.88 -0.73
N ILE A 127 0.68 0.32 -0.80
CA ILE A 127 0.45 -1.12 -1.01
C ILE A 127 1.09 -1.56 -2.33
N ASN A 128 0.88 -0.80 -3.41
CA ASN A 128 1.50 -1.10 -4.70
C ASN A 128 3.04 -1.03 -4.62
N CYS A 129 3.58 0.02 -4.00
CA CYS A 129 5.03 0.20 -3.84
C CYS A 129 5.66 -0.94 -3.03
N GLN A 130 5.02 -1.32 -1.92
CA GLN A 130 5.48 -2.40 -1.06
C GLN A 130 5.45 -3.74 -1.81
N SER A 131 4.37 -4.07 -2.50
CA SER A 131 4.25 -5.31 -3.28
C SER A 131 5.34 -5.41 -4.35
N SER A 132 5.50 -4.35 -5.15
CA SER A 132 6.51 -4.29 -6.21
C SER A 132 7.94 -4.31 -5.65
N TRP A 133 8.19 -3.63 -4.52
CA TRP A 133 9.47 -3.67 -3.84
C TRP A 133 9.78 -5.07 -3.29
N MET A 134 8.82 -5.75 -2.66
CA MET A 134 8.99 -7.11 -2.13
C MET A 134 9.31 -8.14 -3.21
N TYR A 135 8.80 -7.96 -4.43
CA TYR A 135 9.14 -8.78 -5.58
C TYR A 135 10.56 -8.51 -6.08
N LEU A 136 10.93 -7.24 -6.22
CA LEU A 136 12.19 -6.81 -6.83
C LEU A 136 13.39 -6.86 -5.88
N GLU A 137 13.18 -6.71 -4.58
CA GLU A 137 14.23 -6.73 -3.55
C GLU A 137 15.11 -7.98 -3.60
N PRO A 138 14.57 -9.22 -3.57
CA PRO A 138 15.41 -10.41 -3.66
C PRO A 138 16.14 -10.51 -5.01
N ILE A 139 15.56 -9.99 -6.10
CA ILE A 139 16.14 -10.06 -7.45
C ILE A 139 17.33 -9.12 -7.58
N PHE A 140 17.17 -7.87 -7.15
CA PHE A 140 18.22 -6.84 -7.22
C PHE A 140 19.20 -6.90 -6.04
N GLY A 141 19.00 -7.82 -5.09
CA GLY A 141 19.99 -8.19 -4.07
C GLY A 141 21.19 -8.97 -4.64
N TYR A 142 21.04 -9.63 -5.78
CA TYR A 142 22.13 -10.38 -6.42
C TYR A 142 23.08 -9.45 -7.20
N GLU A 143 24.37 -9.51 -6.88
CA GLU A 143 25.40 -8.69 -7.55
C GLU A 143 25.46 -8.92 -9.06
N ASP A 144 25.21 -10.15 -9.51
CA ASP A 144 25.32 -10.50 -10.93
C ASP A 144 24.16 -9.91 -11.74
N ILE A 145 22.95 -9.86 -11.17
CA ILE A 145 21.81 -9.14 -11.78
C ILE A 145 22.13 -7.64 -11.87
N LEU A 146 22.72 -7.05 -10.83
CA LEU A 146 23.10 -5.62 -10.85
C LEU A 146 24.15 -5.29 -11.93
N LYS A 147 25.08 -6.20 -12.22
CA LYS A 147 26.06 -6.05 -13.31
C LYS A 147 25.40 -6.12 -14.68
N GLN A 148 24.39 -6.98 -14.83
CA GLN A 148 23.68 -7.20 -16.10
C GLN A 148 22.65 -6.09 -16.37
N MET A 149 22.07 -5.50 -15.32
CA MET A 149 21.03 -4.48 -15.36
C MET A 149 21.39 -3.22 -14.54
N PRO A 150 22.47 -2.49 -14.89
CA PRO A 150 22.99 -1.40 -14.08
C PRO A 150 22.11 -0.13 -14.11
N VAL A 151 21.25 0.02 -15.11
CA VAL A 151 20.31 1.16 -15.18
C VAL A 151 19.18 0.94 -14.20
N GLU A 152 18.55 -0.22 -14.24
CA GLU A 152 17.46 -0.64 -13.36
C GLU A 152 17.95 -0.77 -11.92
N GLY A 153 19.15 -1.33 -11.71
CA GLY A 153 19.76 -1.43 -10.38
C GLY A 153 19.94 -0.06 -9.70
N ARG A 154 20.36 0.97 -10.45
CA ARG A 154 20.46 2.35 -9.92
C ARG A 154 19.10 2.94 -9.55
N LYS A 155 18.06 2.68 -10.37
CA LYS A 155 16.68 3.08 -10.04
C LYS A 155 16.22 2.37 -8.76
N PHE A 156 16.47 1.07 -8.64
CA PHE A 156 16.07 0.28 -7.48
C PHE A 156 16.73 0.77 -6.19
N VAL A 157 18.03 1.09 -6.20
CA VAL A 157 18.72 1.67 -5.03
C VAL A 157 18.07 2.97 -4.57
N ARG A 158 17.68 3.84 -5.52
CA ARG A 158 16.97 5.09 -5.21
C ARG A 158 15.61 4.81 -4.55
N VAL A 159 14.80 3.92 -5.13
CA VAL A 159 13.50 3.55 -4.57
C VAL A 159 13.65 2.90 -3.20
N ASN A 160 14.57 1.94 -3.05
CA ASN A 160 14.84 1.24 -1.80
C ASN A 160 15.20 2.21 -0.67
N LYS A 161 15.99 3.26 -0.96
CA LYS A 161 16.29 4.31 0.03
C LYS A 161 15.04 5.06 0.46
N VAL A 162 14.23 5.54 -0.49
CA VAL A 162 13.01 6.30 -0.20
C VAL A 162 12.00 5.44 0.57
N PHE A 163 11.79 4.19 0.14
CA PHE A 163 10.89 3.25 0.80
C PHE A 163 11.33 2.97 2.24
N ARG A 164 12.62 2.73 2.49
CA ARG A 164 13.17 2.56 3.85
C ARG A 164 12.95 3.78 4.74
N GLU A 165 13.12 4.99 4.21
CA GLU A 165 12.86 6.23 4.96
C GLU A 165 11.39 6.37 5.34
N ILE A 166 10.47 6.02 4.43
CA ILE A 166 9.02 6.01 4.68
C ILE A 166 8.67 4.98 5.75
N MET A 167 9.16 3.73 5.62
CA MET A 167 8.89 2.66 6.58
C MET A 167 9.46 2.95 7.97
N ALA A 168 10.67 3.53 8.05
CA ALA A 168 11.27 3.89 9.33
C ALA A 168 10.44 4.94 10.09
N LYS A 169 9.90 5.93 9.37
CA LYS A 169 8.99 6.93 9.95
C LYS A 169 7.65 6.33 10.36
N ALA A 170 7.07 5.48 9.53
CA ALA A 170 5.85 4.75 9.84
C ALA A 170 6.00 3.88 11.09
N LYS A 171 7.16 3.23 11.27
CA LYS A 171 7.48 2.48 12.48
C LYS A 171 7.57 3.36 13.73
N ALA A 172 8.16 4.55 13.60
CA ALA A 172 8.31 5.49 14.72
C ALA A 172 6.98 6.13 15.14
N GLN A 173 6.09 6.39 14.18
CA GLN A 173 4.76 6.95 14.37
C GLN A 173 3.74 6.05 13.68
N PRO A 174 3.26 4.98 14.34
CA PRO A 174 2.44 3.96 13.71
C PRO A 174 0.97 4.37 13.56
N LEU A 175 0.53 5.47 14.16
CA LEU A 175 -0.85 5.96 14.00
C LEU A 175 -1.09 6.30 12.53
N VAL A 176 -2.15 5.73 11.93
CA VAL A 176 -2.37 5.80 10.47
C VAL A 176 -2.38 7.24 9.98
N LEU A 177 -3.18 8.10 10.64
CA LEU A 177 -3.28 9.51 10.24
C LEU A 177 -1.93 10.25 10.34
N GLU A 178 -1.14 10.01 11.38
CA GLU A 178 0.17 10.66 11.57
C GLU A 178 1.21 10.11 10.58
N ALA A 179 1.22 8.80 10.38
CA ALA A 179 2.11 8.12 9.43
C ALA A 179 1.91 8.61 7.99
N THR A 180 0.67 8.94 7.61
CA THR A 180 0.34 9.48 6.29
C THR A 180 0.49 11.00 6.17
N GLU A 181 0.71 11.71 7.27
CA GLU A 181 0.99 13.16 7.26
C GLU A 181 2.47 13.49 7.00
N GLN A 182 3.29 12.47 6.70
CA GLN A 182 4.66 12.67 6.26
C GLN A 182 4.73 13.57 5.02
N SER A 183 5.64 14.55 5.04
CA SER A 183 5.81 15.48 3.92
C SER A 183 6.03 14.76 2.59
N ASN A 184 5.13 15.05 1.66
CA ASN A 184 5.15 14.61 0.28
C ASN A 184 5.15 13.09 0.12
N ILE A 185 4.52 12.36 1.04
CA ILE A 185 4.52 10.89 1.01
C ILE A 185 3.84 10.35 -0.24
N LEU A 186 2.71 10.93 -0.64
CA LEU A 186 1.99 10.50 -1.84
C LEU A 186 2.86 10.65 -3.09
N GLU A 187 3.47 11.81 -3.30
CA GLU A 187 4.31 12.03 -4.48
C GLU A 187 5.55 11.11 -4.47
N LYS A 188 6.16 10.88 -3.30
CA LYS A 188 7.30 9.96 -3.17
C LYS A 188 6.91 8.51 -3.50
N LEU A 189 5.75 8.06 -3.04
CA LEU A 189 5.23 6.73 -3.34
C LEU A 189 4.88 6.60 -4.83
N GLN A 190 4.25 7.60 -5.42
CA GLN A 190 3.92 7.62 -6.85
C GLN A 190 5.18 7.65 -7.73
N GLU A 191 6.19 8.47 -7.40
CA GLU A 191 7.48 8.48 -8.10
C GLU A 191 8.18 7.12 -7.96
N SER A 192 8.13 6.52 -6.76
CA SER A 192 8.70 5.20 -6.50
C SER A 192 8.00 4.13 -7.34
N ASN A 193 6.66 4.12 -7.40
CA ASN A 193 5.88 3.20 -8.24
C ASN A 193 6.24 3.33 -9.71
N ALA A 194 6.34 4.56 -10.25
CA ALA A 194 6.74 4.77 -11.65
C ALA A 194 8.14 4.20 -11.93
N LEU A 195 9.08 4.37 -10.99
CA LEU A 195 10.42 3.78 -11.11
C LEU A 195 10.39 2.25 -11.01
N LEU A 196 9.55 1.68 -10.15
CA LEU A 196 9.38 0.23 -10.02
C LEU A 196 8.76 -0.38 -11.28
N ASP A 197 7.78 0.27 -11.91
CA ASP A 197 7.18 -0.16 -13.18
C ASP A 197 8.22 -0.19 -14.31
N ASP A 198 9.05 0.86 -14.38
CA ASP A 198 10.18 0.93 -15.30
C ASP A 198 11.19 -0.21 -15.07
N ILE A 199 11.49 -0.52 -13.81
CA ILE A 199 12.40 -1.62 -13.44
C ILE A 199 11.79 -2.96 -13.85
N GLN A 200 10.50 -3.19 -13.57
CA GLN A 200 9.82 -4.43 -13.97
C GLN A 200 9.82 -4.61 -15.49
N ARG A 201 9.62 -3.53 -16.25
CA ARG A 201 9.72 -3.58 -17.72
C ARG A 201 11.12 -3.95 -18.17
N GLY A 202 12.16 -3.29 -17.61
CA GLY A 202 13.55 -3.61 -17.93
C GLY A 202 13.92 -5.05 -17.59
N LEU A 203 13.39 -5.58 -16.48
CA LEU A 203 13.56 -6.98 -16.08
C LEU A 203 12.93 -7.94 -17.08
N ASN A 204 11.69 -7.68 -17.50
CA ASN A 204 11.03 -8.50 -18.51
C ASN A 204 11.80 -8.48 -19.84
N ASP A 205 12.25 -7.31 -20.30
CA ASP A 205 13.06 -7.19 -21.53
C ASP A 205 14.39 -7.97 -21.41
N TYR A 206 15.02 -7.95 -20.23
CA TYR A 206 16.22 -8.73 -19.96
C TYR A 206 15.96 -10.25 -20.03
N LEU A 207 14.87 -10.72 -19.41
CA LEU A 207 14.48 -12.13 -19.43
C LEU A 207 14.14 -12.60 -20.85
N GLU A 208 13.42 -11.79 -21.63
CA GLU A 208 13.12 -12.10 -23.04
C GLU A 208 14.39 -12.22 -23.89
N LYS A 209 15.38 -11.33 -23.69
CA LYS A 209 16.67 -11.47 -24.37
C LYS A 209 17.36 -12.79 -24.03
N LYS A 210 17.29 -13.23 -22.77
CA LYS A 210 17.85 -14.53 -22.36
C LYS A 210 17.09 -15.70 -22.98
N ARG A 211 15.76 -15.60 -23.11
CA ARG A 211 14.93 -16.60 -23.82
C ARG A 211 15.28 -16.70 -25.30
N LEU A 212 15.58 -15.59 -25.97
CA LEU A 212 16.01 -15.59 -27.37
C LEU A 212 17.37 -16.26 -27.58
N VAL A 213 18.30 -16.11 -26.63
CA VAL A 213 19.61 -16.78 -26.67
C VAL A 213 19.49 -18.29 -26.43
N PHE A 214 18.58 -18.70 -25.54
CA PHE A 214 18.34 -20.11 -25.25
C PHE A 214 16.82 -20.42 -25.23
N PRO A 215 16.23 -20.82 -26.38
CA PRO A 215 14.78 -20.98 -26.52
C PRO A 215 14.12 -21.96 -25.55
N ARG A 216 14.87 -22.87 -24.91
CA ARG A 216 14.31 -23.75 -23.88
C ARG A 216 13.89 -23.00 -22.60
N PHE A 217 14.35 -21.77 -22.39
CA PHE A 217 13.85 -20.91 -21.32
C PHE A 217 12.42 -20.40 -21.54
N PHE A 218 11.83 -20.57 -22.74
CA PHE A 218 10.39 -20.32 -22.92
C PHE A 218 9.50 -21.31 -22.15
N PHE A 219 10.05 -22.46 -21.70
CA PHE A 219 9.34 -23.42 -20.87
C PHE A 219 9.38 -23.11 -19.36
N LEU A 220 10.07 -22.04 -18.97
CA LEU A 220 10.22 -21.60 -17.58
C LEU A 220 9.39 -20.34 -17.31
N SER A 221 8.82 -20.24 -16.10
CA SER A 221 8.26 -18.97 -15.63
C SER A 221 9.36 -17.92 -15.41
N ASN A 222 8.98 -16.66 -15.25
CA ASN A 222 9.96 -15.60 -14.97
C ASN A 222 10.71 -15.86 -13.66
N ASP A 223 10.01 -16.30 -12.62
CA ASP A 223 10.63 -16.60 -11.32
C ASP A 223 11.63 -17.77 -11.41
N GLU A 224 11.26 -18.83 -12.15
CA GLU A 224 12.18 -19.96 -12.39
C GLU A 224 13.41 -19.55 -13.20
N LEU A 225 13.23 -18.67 -14.18
CA LEU A 225 14.35 -18.14 -14.96
C LEU A 225 15.24 -17.23 -14.11
N LEU A 226 14.66 -16.44 -13.22
CA LEU A 226 15.40 -15.60 -12.29
C LEU A 226 16.19 -16.43 -11.28
N GLU A 227 15.63 -17.52 -10.75
CA GLU A 227 16.36 -18.46 -9.88
C GLU A 227 17.61 -19.02 -10.58
N ILE A 228 17.52 -19.35 -11.86
CA ILE A 228 18.67 -19.81 -12.66
C ILE A 228 19.70 -18.68 -12.88
N LEU A 229 19.24 -17.47 -13.16
CA LEU A 229 20.10 -16.34 -13.54
C LEU A 229 20.72 -15.60 -12.35
N SER A 230 20.13 -15.73 -11.16
CA SER A 230 20.54 -15.01 -9.95
C SER A 230 21.76 -15.63 -9.26
N GLU A 231 21.93 -16.95 -9.33
CA GLU A 231 22.98 -17.68 -8.64
C GLU A 231 23.87 -18.46 -9.62
N THR A 232 24.48 -17.75 -10.56
CA THR A 232 25.34 -18.34 -11.61
C THR A 232 26.56 -19.10 -11.10
N LYS A 233 26.89 -18.98 -9.81
CA LYS A 233 28.05 -19.62 -9.17
C LYS A 233 27.80 -21.05 -8.73
N ASP A 234 26.54 -21.45 -8.49
CA ASP A 234 26.19 -22.82 -8.11
C ASP A 234 25.44 -23.51 -9.26
N PRO A 235 26.14 -24.30 -10.10
CA PRO A 235 25.52 -24.94 -11.26
C PRO A 235 24.49 -26.00 -10.88
N THR A 236 24.40 -26.42 -9.62
CA THR A 236 23.40 -27.39 -9.17
C THR A 236 22.01 -26.80 -9.06
N ARG A 237 21.89 -25.46 -8.99
CA ARG A 237 20.61 -24.74 -8.87
C ARG A 237 19.69 -24.91 -10.08
N VAL A 238 20.23 -25.27 -11.23
CA VAL A 238 19.43 -25.51 -12.44
C VAL A 238 18.61 -26.81 -12.38
N GLN A 239 18.97 -27.74 -11.49
CA GLN A 239 18.40 -29.10 -11.42
C GLN A 239 16.86 -29.15 -11.35
N PRO A 240 16.16 -28.32 -10.54
CA PRO A 240 14.70 -28.35 -10.47
C PRO A 240 14.02 -27.95 -11.80
N HIS A 241 14.72 -27.16 -12.61
CA HIS A 241 14.20 -26.54 -13.83
C HIS A 241 14.56 -27.32 -15.11
N ILE A 242 15.64 -28.12 -15.08
CA ILE A 242 16.13 -28.89 -16.25
C ILE A 242 15.05 -29.77 -16.87
N LYS A 243 14.22 -30.44 -16.06
CA LYS A 243 13.12 -31.28 -16.54
C LYS A 243 12.09 -30.55 -17.41
N LYS A 244 11.95 -29.23 -17.24
CA LYS A 244 11.06 -28.38 -18.05
C LYS A 244 11.76 -27.93 -19.34
N CYS A 245 13.06 -27.65 -19.28
CA CYS A 245 13.84 -27.25 -20.45
C CYS A 245 14.12 -28.41 -21.41
N PHE A 246 14.24 -29.65 -20.91
CA PHE A 246 14.68 -30.81 -21.68
C PHE A 246 13.75 -32.01 -21.48
N GLU A 247 13.11 -32.42 -22.58
CA GLU A 247 12.39 -33.69 -22.63
C GLU A 247 13.39 -34.85 -22.52
N GLY A 248 13.12 -35.80 -21.63
CA GLY A 248 13.96 -36.97 -21.38
C GLY A 248 15.11 -36.77 -20.39
N ILE A 249 15.44 -35.53 -20.01
CA ILE A 249 16.45 -35.25 -18.97
C ILE A 249 15.73 -34.81 -17.70
N ASN A 250 15.82 -35.63 -16.66
CA ASN A 250 15.25 -35.30 -15.36
C ASN A 250 16.27 -34.61 -14.45
N ARG A 251 17.53 -35.07 -14.47
CA ARG A 251 18.62 -34.51 -13.65
C ARG A 251 19.97 -34.61 -14.36
N LEU A 252 20.90 -33.77 -13.95
CA LEU A 252 22.30 -33.85 -14.34
C LEU A 252 23.11 -34.55 -13.24
N GLN A 253 24.10 -35.35 -13.59
CA GLN A 253 25.07 -35.89 -12.64
C GLN A 253 26.29 -34.99 -12.61
N PHE A 254 26.57 -34.41 -11.44
CA PHE A 254 27.75 -33.58 -11.19
C PHE A 254 28.86 -34.42 -10.56
N THR A 255 30.10 -34.14 -10.95
CA THR A 255 31.30 -34.67 -10.32
C THR A 255 31.64 -33.89 -9.04
N LYS A 256 32.66 -34.33 -8.30
CA LYS A 256 33.15 -33.59 -7.12
C LYS A 256 33.75 -32.22 -7.45
N SER A 257 34.02 -31.95 -8.73
CA SER A 257 34.54 -30.69 -9.23
C SER A 257 33.47 -29.86 -9.95
N ASP A 258 32.17 -30.14 -9.70
CA ASP A 258 31.02 -29.47 -10.32
C ASP A 258 30.93 -29.56 -11.86
N HIS A 259 31.70 -30.45 -12.49
CA HIS A 259 31.52 -30.77 -13.91
C HIS A 259 30.35 -31.73 -14.12
N ILE A 260 29.62 -31.58 -15.21
CA ILE A 260 28.53 -32.49 -15.60
C ILE A 260 29.15 -33.73 -16.27
N SER A 261 28.90 -34.92 -15.72
CA SER A 261 29.44 -36.20 -16.22
C SER A 261 28.40 -37.12 -16.86
N ALA A 262 27.12 -36.95 -16.54
CA ALA A 262 26.05 -37.79 -17.09
C ALA A 262 24.70 -37.07 -17.04
N ILE A 263 23.76 -37.53 -17.87
CA ILE A 263 22.35 -37.14 -17.80
C ILE A 263 21.52 -38.30 -17.24
N ILE A 264 20.53 -37.98 -16.42
CA ILE A 264 19.68 -38.95 -15.72
C ILE A 264 18.23 -38.75 -16.17
N SER A 265 17.57 -39.80 -16.65
CA SER A 265 16.16 -39.77 -17.06
C SER A 265 15.20 -39.89 -15.87
N ILE A 266 13.90 -39.71 -16.12
CA ILE A 266 12.87 -39.88 -15.08
C ILE A 266 12.75 -41.35 -14.63
N GLN A 267 13.06 -42.31 -15.51
CA GLN A 267 13.14 -43.74 -15.20
C GLN A 267 14.46 -44.14 -14.51
N LYS A 268 15.31 -43.17 -14.15
CA LYS A 268 16.63 -43.38 -13.55
C LYS A 268 17.64 -44.07 -14.48
N GLU A 269 17.43 -44.00 -15.79
CA GLU A 269 18.47 -44.34 -16.75
C GLU A 269 19.59 -43.30 -16.64
N VAL A 270 20.84 -43.75 -16.64
CA VAL A 270 22.02 -42.89 -16.57
C VAL A 270 22.79 -43.02 -17.86
N VAL A 271 22.93 -41.91 -18.58
CA VAL A 271 23.69 -41.83 -19.83
C VAL A 271 24.94 -40.99 -19.59
N PRO A 272 26.13 -41.62 -19.50
CA PRO A 272 27.40 -40.91 -19.35
C PRO A 272 27.69 -40.02 -20.56
N LEU A 273 28.21 -38.82 -20.31
CA LEU A 273 28.70 -37.94 -21.38
C LEU A 273 30.07 -38.41 -21.87
N VAL A 274 30.33 -38.24 -23.17
CA VAL A 274 31.64 -38.58 -23.78
C VAL A 274 32.75 -37.68 -23.23
N THR A 275 32.42 -36.42 -22.98
CA THR A 275 33.30 -35.42 -22.39
C THR A 275 32.56 -34.74 -21.24
N ASN A 276 33.22 -34.58 -20.10
CA ASN A 276 32.66 -33.82 -18.99
C ASN A 276 32.52 -32.35 -19.39
N ILE A 277 31.39 -31.74 -19.06
CA ILE A 277 31.11 -30.33 -19.37
C ILE A 277 31.35 -29.51 -18.12
N ASP A 278 32.17 -28.46 -18.23
CA ASP A 278 32.31 -27.45 -17.18
C ASP A 278 31.23 -26.38 -17.38
N PRO A 279 30.30 -26.18 -16.42
CA PRO A 279 29.27 -25.14 -16.51
C PRO A 279 29.80 -23.70 -16.46
N SER A 280 31.06 -23.51 -16.10
CA SER A 280 31.69 -22.19 -15.96
C SER A 280 32.40 -21.69 -17.23
N GLU A 281 32.61 -22.57 -18.23
CA GLU A 281 33.11 -22.23 -19.58
C GLU A 281 31.98 -21.71 -20.51
#